data_AF-A0AAD5NWZ3-F1
#
_entry.id   AF-A0AAD5NWZ3-F1
#
_cell.length_a   1.000
_cell.length_b   1.000
_cell.length_c   1.000
_cell.angle_alpha   90.00
_cell.angle_beta   90.00
_cell.angle_gamma   90.00
#
_symmetry.space_group_name_H-M   'P 1'
#
loop_
_entity.id
_entity.type
_entity.pdbx_description
1 polymer ?
#
loop_
_entity_poly.entity_id
_entity_poly.type
_entity_poly.pdbx_seq_one_letter_code
_entity_poly.pdbx_strand_id
1 'polypeptide(L)' 'MVAALAEQPSSRQFKQIIRCYHRLSDNARVCYALRSCLPDMLRDGTFSSCLREEDPTTRHWLQQLLYNVHVS' A
#
# COMPACT_ATOMS: atom_id res chain seq x y z
N MET A 1 9.55 -3.46 -10.13
CA MET A 1 8.07 -3.62 -9.97
C MET A 1 7.43 -2.75 -8.87
N VAL A 2 8.15 -1.82 -8.20
CA VAL A 2 7.54 -0.68 -7.47
C VAL A 2 8.18 0.65 -7.89
N ALA A 3 9.50 0.65 -8.14
CA ALA A 3 10.21 1.82 -8.67
C ALA A 3 9.66 2.34 -10.00
N ALA A 4 9.28 1.45 -10.93
CA ALA A 4 8.68 1.83 -12.22
C ALA A 4 7.29 2.51 -12.09
N LEU A 5 6.57 2.32 -10.98
CA LEU A 5 5.31 3.03 -10.71
C LEU A 5 5.53 4.47 -10.26
N ALA A 6 6.72 4.79 -9.73
CA ALA A 6 7.08 6.17 -9.43
C ALA A 6 7.34 6.98 -10.71
N GLU A 7 7.77 6.32 -11.79
CA GLU A 7 8.04 6.95 -13.10
C GLU A 7 6.76 7.17 -13.93
N GLN A 8 5.78 6.26 -13.86
CA GLN A 8 4.45 6.43 -14.46
C GLN A 8 3.34 5.98 -13.50
N PRO A 9 2.68 6.92 -12.79
CA PRO A 9 1.64 6.59 -11.83
C PRO A 9 0.35 6.22 -12.56
N SER A 10 0.22 4.95 -12.95
CA SER A 10 -1.05 4.41 -13.41
C SER A 10 -1.93 4.08 -12.19
N SER A 11 -2.92 4.92 -11.87
CA SER A 11 -3.80 4.76 -10.69
C SER A 11 -4.39 3.36 -10.51
N ARG A 12 -4.71 2.67 -11.63
CA ARG A 12 -5.23 1.29 -11.60
C ARG A 12 -4.23 0.27 -11.06
N GLN A 13 -2.96 0.39 -11.42
CA GLN A 13 -1.92 -0.54 -10.93
C GLN A 13 -1.66 -0.31 -9.45
N PHE A 14 -1.66 0.96 -9.02
CA PHE A 14 -1.48 1.30 -7.62
C PHE A 14 -2.60 0.74 -6.73
N LYS A 15 -3.85 0.81 -7.19
CA LYS A 15 -5.00 0.19 -6.52
C LYS A 15 -4.85 -1.33 -6.38
N GLN A 16 -4.36 -2.01 -7.42
CA GLN A 16 -4.11 -3.45 -7.34
C GLN A 16 -2.99 -3.79 -6.37
N ILE A 17 -1.92 -2.99 -6.32
CA ILE A 17 -0.81 -3.18 -5.39
C ILE A 17 -1.29 -3.08 -3.95
N ILE A 18 -2.04 -2.03 -3.60
CA ILE A 18 -2.61 -1.89 -2.25
C ILE A 18 -3.55 -3.05 -1.92
N ARG A 19 -4.38 -3.50 -2.87
CA ARG A 19 -5.21 -4.71 -2.69
C ARG A 19 -4.41 -5.96 -2.39
N CYS A 20 -3.34 -6.21 -3.14
CA CYS A 20 -2.46 -7.35 -2.94
C CYS A 20 -1.80 -7.29 -1.55
N TYR A 21 -1.26 -6.13 -1.17
CA TYR A 21 -0.67 -5.92 0.15
C TYR A 21 -1.69 -6.09 1.28
N HIS A 22 -2.89 -5.54 1.15
CA HIS A 22 -3.97 -5.72 2.13
C HIS A 22 -4.30 -7.21 2.32
N ARG A 23 -4.38 -7.98 1.22
CA ARG A 23 -4.66 -9.42 1.29
C ARG A 23 -3.50 -10.21 1.89
N LEU A 24 -2.26 -9.77 1.67
CA LEU A 24 -1.07 -10.34 2.30
C LEU A 24 -1.01 -10.02 3.80
N SER A 25 -1.52 -8.86 4.22
CA SER A 25 -1.60 -8.45 5.63
C SER A 25 -2.53 -9.34 6.47
N ASP A 26 -3.47 -10.05 5.85
CA ASP A 26 -4.33 -11.03 6.53
C ASP A 26 -3.52 -12.23 7.09
N ASN A 27 -2.30 -12.44 6.59
CA ASN A 27 -1.39 -13.47 7.07
C ASN A 27 -0.38 -12.88 8.07
N ALA A 28 -0.51 -13.19 9.37
CA ALA A 28 0.37 -12.68 10.43
C ALA A 28 1.88 -12.86 10.14
N ARG A 29 2.27 -14.01 9.58
CA ARG A 29 3.68 -14.28 9.20
C ARG A 29 4.19 -13.34 8.11
N VAL A 30 3.34 -13.02 7.14
CA VAL A 30 3.67 -12.12 6.04
C VAL A 30 3.63 -10.67 6.52
N CYS A 31 2.73 -10.33 7.43
CA CYS A 31 2.64 -9.02 8.08
C CYS A 31 3.98 -8.61 8.72
N TYR A 32 4.63 -9.54 9.40
CA TYR A 32 5.96 -9.31 9.99
C TYR A 32 7.04 -9.03 8.92
N ALA A 33 7.06 -9.81 7.82
CA ALA A 33 7.97 -9.57 6.70
C ALA A 33 7.66 -8.26 5.97
N LEU A 34 6.38 -7.91 5.80
CA LEU A 34 5.93 -6.65 5.23
C LEU A 34 6.44 -5.47 6.02
N ARG A 35 6.57 -5.57 7.35
CA ARG A 35 7.10 -4.48 8.18
C ARG A 35 8.53 -4.07 7.77
N SER A 36 9.34 -5.01 7.30
CA SER A 36 10.70 -4.77 6.77
C SER A 36 10.74 -4.53 5.25
N CYS A 37 9.80 -5.08 4.49
CA CYS A 37 9.78 -5.00 3.03
C CYS A 37 8.81 -3.96 2.45
N LEU A 38 8.10 -3.21 3.29
CA LEU A 38 7.19 -2.16 2.83
C LEU A 38 8.01 -1.02 2.23
N PRO A 39 7.78 -0.63 0.97
CA PRO A 39 8.51 0.47 0.35
C PRO A 39 8.14 1.80 0.99
N ASP A 40 9.13 2.66 1.25
CA ASP A 40 8.94 3.97 1.87
C ASP A 40 7.94 4.85 1.12
N MET A 41 7.81 4.72 -0.21
CA MET A 41 6.83 5.49 -0.99
C MET A 41 5.36 5.21 -0.59
N LEU A 42 5.05 4.03 -0.04
CA LEU A 42 3.72 3.72 0.52
C LEU A 42 3.53 4.34 1.92
N ARG A 43 4.63 4.58 2.65
CA ARG A 43 4.65 5.14 4.01
C ARG A 43 4.69 6.67 4.01
N ASP A 44 5.56 7.24 3.19
CA ASP A 44 5.80 8.68 3.03
C ASP A 44 4.61 9.37 2.37
N GLY A 45 3.73 8.58 1.75
CA GLY A 45 2.51 9.10 1.17
C GLY A 45 2.74 9.84 -0.14
N THR A 46 3.83 9.53 -0.86
CA THR A 46 4.11 10.03 -2.20
C THR A 46 2.92 9.82 -3.15
N PHE A 47 2.21 8.71 -2.99
CA PHE A 47 1.01 8.38 -3.76
C PHE A 47 -0.31 8.86 -3.13
N SER A 48 -0.26 9.47 -1.94
CA SER A 48 -1.47 10.00 -1.26
C SER A 48 -2.13 11.08 -2.07
N SER A 49 -1.36 11.89 -2.79
CA SER A 49 -1.88 12.94 -3.66
C SER A 49 -2.63 12.35 -4.84
N CYS A 50 -2.11 11.28 -5.48
CA CYS A 50 -2.81 10.56 -6.55
C CYS A 50 -4.06 9.82 -6.05
N LEU A 51 -4.04 9.32 -4.81
CA LEU A 51 -5.17 8.62 -4.19
C LEU A 51 -6.31 9.54 -3.73
N ARG A 52 -6.01 10.82 -3.44
CA ARG A 52 -6.96 11.73 -2.77
C ARG A 52 -8.19 12.04 -3.64
N GLU A 53 -8.02 12.07 -4.95
CA GLU A 53 -9.08 12.45 -5.88
C GLU A 53 -9.80 11.23 -6.49
N GLU A 54 -9.13 10.07 -6.60
CA GLU A 54 -9.63 9.00 -7.47
C GLU A 54 -10.31 7.82 -6.73
N ASP A 55 -9.98 7.49 -5.47
CA ASP A 55 -10.53 6.27 -4.87
C ASP A 55 -10.48 6.19 -3.31
N PRO A 56 -11.60 6.48 -2.59
CA PRO A 56 -11.64 6.42 -1.13
C PRO A 56 -11.42 5.01 -0.57
N THR A 57 -11.79 3.97 -1.32
CA THR A 57 -11.65 2.56 -0.90
C THR A 57 -10.18 2.17 -0.77
N THR A 58 -9.35 2.63 -1.69
CA THR A 58 -7.92 2.33 -1.71
C THR A 58 -7.20 2.97 -0.52
N ARG A 59 -7.64 4.18 -0.13
CA ARG A 59 -7.17 4.87 1.07
C ARG A 59 -7.52 4.10 2.35
N HIS A 60 -8.72 3.53 2.41
CA HIS A 60 -9.16 2.70 3.53
C HIS A 60 -8.29 1.43 3.66
N TRP A 61 -8.02 0.74 2.56
CA TRP A 61 -7.14 -0.44 2.59
C TRP A 61 -5.71 -0.11 3.00
N LEU A 62 -5.17 1.04 2.58
CA LEU A 62 -3.85 1.49 3.01
C LEU A 62 -3.82 1.72 4.53
N GLN A 63 -4.84 2.38 5.08
CA GLN A 63 -4.90 2.58 6.53
C GLN A 63 -5.03 1.27 7.31
N GLN A 64 -5.87 0.34 6.84
CA GLN A 64 -6.00 -0.99 7.47
C GLN A 64 -4.70 -1.78 7.40
N LEU A 65 -4.00 -1.74 6.27
CA LEU A 65 -2.68 -2.34 6.13
C LEU A 65 -1.67 -1.75 7.11
N LEU A 66 -1.55 -0.42 7.17
CA LEU A 66 -0.62 0.24 8.08
C LEU A 66 -0.95 -0.08 9.54
N TYR A 67 -2.23 -0.11 9.89
CA TYR A 67 -2.69 -0.52 11.22
C TYR A 67 -2.25 -1.95 11.54
N ASN A 68 -2.54 -2.90 10.65
CA ASN A 68 -2.16 -4.31 10.84
C ASN A 68 -0.65 -4.47 10.95
N VAL A 69 0.14 -3.80 10.12
CA VAL A 69 1.60 -3.86 10.15
C VAL A 69 2.20 -3.19 11.40
N HIS A 70 1.49 -2.22 12.00
CA HIS A 70 1.96 -1.54 13.21
C HIS A 70 1.57 -2.27 14.50
N VAL A 71 0.37 -2.87 14.51
CA VAL A 71 -0.22 -3.59 15.65
C VAL A 71 0.22 -5.06 15.73
N SER A 72 0.57 -5.70 14.61
CA SER A 72 1.05 -7.10 14.57
C SER A 72 2.54 -7.25 14.87
#